data_AF-A0A7S1DSU6-F1
#
_entry.id   AF-A0A7S1DSU6-F1
#
_cell.length_a   1.000
_cell.length_b   1.000
_cell.length_c   1.000
_cell.angle_alpha   90.00
_cell.angle_beta   90.00
_cell.angle_gamma   90.00
#
_symmetry.space_group_name_H-M   'P 1'
#
loop_
_entity.id
_entity.type
_entity.pdbx_description
1 polymer ?
#
loop_
_entity_poly.entity_id
_entity_poly.type
_entity_poly.pdbx_seq_one_letter_code
_entity_poly.pdbx_strand_id
1 'polypeptide(L)'
;KLYGLQGEIDRINREIAALGAVNLAALDELSAARERKTFLDSQCADLNAAIKTLEDAIHKIDLETRDLLGSTFNQVNEHFGRMFPSLFGGGQARLVMTGDEILDAGVQVMAQPPGKKNSTIHLLSG
;
A
#
# COMPACT_ATOMS: atom_id res chain seq x y z
N LYS A 1 45.61 60.99 10.50
CA LYS A 1 44.86 60.14 9.53
C LYS A 1 45.51 58.78 9.30
N LEU A 2 46.84 58.68 9.14
CA LEU A 2 47.55 57.39 8.93
C LEU A 2 47.46 56.39 10.11
N TYR A 3 47.46 56.86 11.36
CA TYR A 3 47.40 55.98 12.55
C TYR A 3 46.09 55.19 12.72
N GLY A 4 44.96 55.71 12.23
CA GLY A 4 43.67 55.01 12.31
C GLY A 4 43.58 53.84 11.32
N LEU A 5 44.16 54.01 10.12
CA LEU A 5 44.23 52.96 9.10
C LEU A 5 45.07 51.77 9.56
N GLN A 6 46.16 52.03 10.30
CA GLN A 6 47.00 50.95 10.82
C GLN A 6 46.25 50.08 11.84
N GLY A 7 45.48 50.70 12.75
CA GLY A 7 44.67 49.96 13.73
C GLY A 7 43.53 49.16 13.08
N GLU A 8 42.94 49.68 12.00
CA GLU A 8 41.92 48.98 11.20
C GLU A 8 42.52 47.74 10.51
N ILE A 9 43.71 47.87 9.92
CA ILE A 9 44.46 46.77 9.29
C ILE A 9 44.79 45.68 10.32
N ASP A 10 45.26 46.07 11.51
CA ASP A 10 45.60 45.12 12.57
C ASP A 10 44.37 44.42 13.18
N ARG A 11 43.21 45.07 13.14
CA ARG A 11 41.92 44.44 13.50
C ARG A 11 41.51 43.42 12.45
N ILE A 12 41.49 43.80 11.18
CA ILE A 12 41.10 42.90 10.07
C ILE A 12 42.06 41.70 9.99
N ASN A 13 43.37 41.90 10.16
CA ASN A 13 44.34 40.80 10.17
C ASN A 13 44.11 39.82 11.32
N ARG A 14 43.70 40.30 12.51
CA ARG A 14 43.34 39.43 13.64
C ARG A 14 42.05 38.66 13.37
N GLU A 15 41.05 39.31 12.77
CA GLU A 15 39.81 38.65 12.35
C GLU A 15 40.09 37.56 11.30
N ILE A 16 40.95 37.83 10.30
CA ILE A 16 41.38 36.84 9.30
C ILE A 16 42.13 35.68 9.96
N ALA A 17 43.06 35.95 10.88
CA ALA A 17 43.78 34.90 11.59
C ALA A 17 42.85 34.03 12.46
N ALA A 18 41.80 34.61 13.02
CA ALA A 18 40.79 33.89 13.82
C ALA A 18 39.92 32.93 12.99
N LEU A 19 39.81 33.11 11.67
CA LEU A 19 39.12 32.18 10.77
C LEU A 19 39.86 30.83 10.63
N GLY A 20 41.13 30.76 11.06
CA GLY A 20 41.93 29.56 10.98
C GLY A 20 42.43 29.24 9.57
N ALA A 21 43.02 28.07 9.40
CA ALA A 21 43.54 27.64 8.10
C ALA A 21 42.40 27.34 7.12
N VAL A 22 42.59 27.74 5.86
CA VAL A 22 41.68 27.38 4.76
C VAL A 22 41.60 25.86 4.68
N ASN A 23 40.40 25.30 4.79
CA ASN A 23 40.19 23.88 4.58
C ASN A 23 40.25 23.57 3.07
N LEU A 24 41.43 23.18 2.60
CA LEU A 24 41.68 22.84 1.20
C LEU A 24 40.89 21.59 0.74
N ALA A 25 40.49 20.71 1.67
CA ALA A 25 39.70 19.52 1.37
C ALA A 25 38.18 19.79 1.30
N ALA A 26 37.72 20.97 1.73
CA ALA A 26 36.30 21.27 1.82
C ALA A 26 35.57 21.21 0.46
N LEU A 27 36.26 21.57 -0.63
CA LEU A 27 35.68 21.50 -1.97
C LEU A 27 35.49 20.06 -2.43
N ASP A 28 36.47 19.20 -2.17
CA ASP A 28 36.42 17.78 -2.54
C ASP A 28 35.37 17.03 -1.68
N GLU A 29 35.33 17.31 -0.37
CA GLU A 29 34.31 16.77 0.54
C GLU A 29 32.89 17.19 0.12
N LEU A 30 32.71 18.46 -0.25
CA LEU A 30 31.42 18.94 -0.75
C LEU A 30 31.03 18.25 -2.06
N SER A 31 31.99 18.04 -2.97
CA SER A 31 31.76 17.32 -4.22
C SER A 31 31.31 15.88 -3.97
N ALA A 32 32.04 15.14 -3.13
CA ALA A 32 31.72 13.77 -2.77
C ALA A 32 30.36 13.65 -2.06
N ALA A 33 30.04 14.58 -1.15
CA ALA A 33 28.75 14.63 -0.48
C ALA A 33 27.59 14.89 -1.46
N ARG A 34 27.79 15.76 -2.46
CA ARG A 34 26.79 16.05 -3.50
C ARG A 34 26.56 14.87 -4.43
N GLU A 35 27.61 14.16 -4.80
CA GLU A 35 27.51 12.95 -5.62
C GLU A 35 26.72 11.87 -4.87
N ARG A 36 27.07 11.61 -3.61
CA ARG A 36 26.34 10.66 -2.76
C ARG A 36 24.88 11.06 -2.57
N LYS A 37 24.60 12.35 -2.37
CA LYS A 37 23.23 12.85 -2.27
C LYS A 37 22.46 12.56 -3.56
N THR A 38 23.01 12.92 -4.71
CA THR A 38 22.36 12.71 -6.02
C THR A 38 22.02 11.24 -6.24
N PHE A 39 22.93 10.34 -5.88
CA PHE A 39 22.72 8.89 -5.95
C PHE A 39 21.60 8.40 -5.01
N LEU A 40 21.57 8.88 -3.77
CA LEU A 40 20.51 8.50 -2.82
C LEU A 40 19.14 9.06 -3.24
N ASP A 41 19.12 10.28 -3.77
CA ASP A 41 17.91 10.92 -4.28
C ASP A 41 17.34 10.12 -5.47
N SER A 42 18.18 9.63 -6.38
CA SER A 42 17.73 8.77 -7.49
C SER A 42 17.19 7.43 -6.99
N GLN A 43 17.87 6.78 -6.04
CA GLN A 43 17.36 5.54 -5.46
C GLN A 43 16.02 5.73 -4.74
N CYS A 44 15.85 6.83 -4.01
CA CYS A 44 14.58 7.14 -3.36
C CYS A 44 13.47 7.38 -4.39
N ALA A 45 13.77 8.10 -5.48
CA ALA A 45 12.81 8.32 -6.56
C ALA A 45 12.36 7.00 -7.20
N ASP A 46 13.31 6.11 -7.50
CA ASP A 46 13.03 4.79 -8.08
C ASP A 46 12.18 3.92 -7.14
N LEU A 47 12.52 3.91 -5.84
CA LEU A 47 11.75 3.14 -4.84
C LEU A 47 10.31 3.66 -4.71
N ASN A 48 10.13 4.99 -4.67
CA ASN A 48 8.79 5.59 -4.61
C ASN A 48 7.98 5.29 -5.88
N ALA A 49 8.61 5.30 -7.06
CA ALA A 49 7.96 4.92 -8.30
C ALA A 49 7.55 3.43 -8.30
N ALA A 50 8.39 2.55 -7.77
CA ALA A 50 8.10 1.14 -7.64
C ALA A 50 6.93 0.89 -6.67
N ILE A 51 6.91 1.56 -5.51
CA ILE A 51 5.80 1.49 -4.55
C ILE A 51 4.49 1.87 -5.24
N LYS A 52 4.46 3.02 -5.91
CA LYS A 52 3.26 3.49 -6.62
C LYS A 52 2.79 2.47 -7.67
N THR A 53 3.72 1.90 -8.42
CA THR A 53 3.40 0.88 -9.44
C THR A 53 2.77 -0.37 -8.81
N LEU A 54 3.27 -0.80 -7.65
CA LEU A 54 2.73 -1.93 -6.92
C LEU A 54 1.34 -1.63 -6.36
N GLU A 55 1.12 -0.44 -5.81
CA GLU A 55 -0.20 0.00 -5.32
C GLU A 55 -1.23 0.04 -6.45
N ASP A 56 -0.86 0.61 -7.61
CA ASP A 56 -1.72 0.63 -8.80
C ASP A 56 -2.05 -0.79 -9.30
N ALA A 57 -1.08 -1.71 -9.24
CA ALA A 57 -1.28 -3.10 -9.61
C ALA A 57 -2.24 -3.83 -8.64
N ILE A 58 -2.08 -3.62 -7.32
CA ILE A 58 -2.98 -4.17 -6.30
C ILE A 58 -4.40 -3.67 -6.54
N HIS A 59 -4.59 -2.37 -6.73
CA HIS A 59 -5.91 -1.80 -7.01
C HIS A 59 -6.58 -2.39 -8.24
N LYS A 60 -5.81 -2.63 -9.31
CA LYS A 60 -6.34 -3.28 -10.51
C LYS A 60 -6.74 -4.74 -10.25
N ILE A 61 -5.91 -5.49 -9.52
CA ILE A 61 -6.21 -6.88 -9.14
C ILE A 61 -7.48 -6.93 -8.28
N ASP A 62 -7.62 -6.03 -7.31
CA ASP A 62 -8.80 -5.98 -6.44
C ASP A 62 -10.08 -5.76 -7.24
N LEU A 63 -10.07 -4.84 -8.21
CA LEU A 63 -11.22 -4.58 -9.08
C LEU A 63 -11.59 -5.82 -9.91
N GLU A 64 -10.62 -6.41 -10.59
CA GLU A 64 -10.86 -7.61 -11.41
C GLU A 64 -11.32 -8.80 -10.55
N THR A 65 -10.75 -8.96 -9.36
CA THR A 65 -11.10 -10.03 -8.43
C THR A 65 -12.51 -9.87 -7.87
N ARG A 66 -12.93 -8.63 -7.56
CA ARG A 66 -14.30 -8.33 -7.12
C ARG A 66 -15.33 -8.74 -8.17
N ASP A 67 -15.10 -8.36 -9.42
CA ASP A 67 -16.02 -8.68 -10.52
C ASP A 67 -16.10 -10.21 -10.76
N LEU A 68 -14.95 -10.88 -10.74
CA LEU A 68 -14.89 -12.33 -10.91
C LEU A 68 -15.57 -13.08 -9.75
N LEU A 69 -15.31 -12.69 -8.51
CA LEU A 69 -15.93 -13.31 -7.34
C LEU A 69 -17.44 -13.04 -7.30
N GLY A 70 -17.88 -11.81 -7.62
CA GLY A 70 -19.29 -11.45 -7.66
C GLY A 70 -20.06 -12.25 -8.70
N SER A 71 -19.52 -12.33 -9.92
CA SER A 71 -20.13 -13.11 -11.01
C SER A 71 -20.14 -14.61 -10.72
N THR A 72 -19.07 -15.15 -10.12
CA THR A 72 -19.00 -16.57 -9.73
C THR A 72 -19.96 -16.88 -8.60
N PHE A 73 -20.02 -16.03 -7.56
CA PHE A 73 -20.96 -16.19 -6.46
C PHE A 73 -22.40 -16.22 -6.93
N ASN A 74 -22.79 -15.30 -7.81
CA ASN A 74 -24.14 -15.25 -8.35
C ASN A 74 -24.50 -16.52 -9.14
N GLN A 75 -23.59 -17.01 -9.98
CA GLN A 75 -23.78 -18.27 -10.71
C GLN A 75 -23.92 -19.46 -9.77
N VAL A 76 -23.01 -19.61 -8.79
CA VAL A 76 -23.07 -20.70 -7.81
C VAL A 76 -24.36 -20.63 -6.99
N ASN A 77 -24.77 -19.44 -6.56
CA ASN A 77 -26.01 -19.24 -5.81
C ASN A 77 -27.25 -19.64 -6.62
N GLU A 78 -27.29 -19.29 -7.91
CA GLU A 78 -28.39 -19.69 -8.81
C GLU A 78 -28.44 -21.21 -9.01
N HIS A 79 -27.30 -21.85 -9.28
CA HIS A 79 -27.22 -23.31 -9.42
C HIS A 79 -27.58 -24.03 -8.12
N PHE A 80 -27.12 -23.52 -6.98
CA PHE A 80 -27.41 -24.07 -5.68
C PHE A 80 -28.91 -23.99 -5.35
N GLY A 81 -29.55 -22.85 -5.61
CA GLY A 81 -30.99 -22.68 -5.42
C GLY A 81 -31.85 -23.59 -6.30
N ARG A 82 -31.36 -23.96 -7.49
CA ARG A 82 -32.04 -24.92 -8.40
C ARG A 82 -31.80 -26.38 -8.02
N MET A 83 -30.59 -26.75 -7.60
CA MET A 83 -30.27 -28.13 -7.21
C MET A 83 -30.91 -28.51 -5.87
N PHE A 84 -30.98 -27.59 -4.91
CA PHE A 84 -31.42 -27.91 -3.55
C PHE A 84 -32.83 -28.53 -3.51
N PRO A 85 -33.87 -27.96 -4.15
CA PRO A 85 -35.21 -28.56 -4.16
C PRO A 85 -35.23 -29.94 -4.85
N SER A 86 -34.40 -30.14 -5.88
CA SER A 86 -34.31 -31.42 -6.59
C SER A 86 -33.68 -32.52 -5.73
N LEU A 87 -32.76 -32.18 -4.82
CA LEU A 87 -32.10 -33.14 -3.93
C LEU A 87 -32.92 -33.43 -2.67
N PHE A 88 -33.64 -32.43 -2.15
CA PHE A 88 -34.37 -32.53 -0.87
C PHE A 88 -35.89 -32.67 -1.02
N GLY A 89 -36.40 -32.84 -2.26
CA GLY A 89 -37.83 -33.03 -2.52
C GLY A 89 -38.69 -31.78 -2.25
N GLY A 90 -38.09 -30.59 -2.34
CA GLY A 90 -38.71 -29.30 -2.05
C GLY A 90 -37.82 -28.38 -1.20
N GLY A 91 -38.36 -27.23 -0.77
CA GLY A 91 -37.61 -26.24 0.02
C GLY A 91 -36.88 -25.19 -0.83
N GLN A 92 -36.11 -24.33 -0.17
CA GLN A 92 -35.32 -23.26 -0.81
C GLN A 92 -33.96 -23.12 -0.13
N ALA A 93 -32.91 -22.82 -0.88
CA ALA A 93 -31.61 -22.53 -0.32
C ALA A 93 -30.88 -21.44 -1.10
N ARG A 94 -30.05 -20.68 -0.41
CA ARG A 94 -29.26 -19.58 -0.98
C ARG A 94 -27.94 -19.41 -0.23
N LEU A 95 -26.95 -18.92 -0.94
CA LEU A 95 -25.69 -18.44 -0.39
C LEU A 95 -25.86 -16.99 0.08
N VAL A 96 -25.23 -16.65 1.20
CA VAL A 96 -25.20 -15.31 1.77
C VAL A 96 -23.77 -14.98 2.14
N MET A 97 -23.29 -13.80 1.75
CA MET A 97 -21.98 -13.30 2.16
C MET A 97 -22.04 -12.83 3.62
N THR A 98 -21.03 -13.22 4.40
CA THR A 98 -20.86 -12.77 5.79
C THR A 98 -19.81 -11.67 5.81
N GLY A 99 -20.23 -10.46 5.48
CA GLY A 99 -19.39 -9.27 5.43
C GLY A 99 -19.92 -8.25 4.42
N ASP A 100 -19.51 -6.99 4.59
CA ASP A 100 -19.89 -5.90 3.68
C ASP A 100 -19.01 -5.86 2.42
N GLU A 101 -17.78 -6.42 2.51
CA GLU A 101 -16.79 -6.40 1.44
C GLU A 101 -16.54 -7.80 0.86
N ILE A 102 -16.67 -7.97 -0.46
CA ILE A 102 -16.61 -9.28 -1.12
C ILE A 102 -15.23 -9.94 -1.05
N LEU A 103 -14.16 -9.15 -0.99
CA LEU A 103 -12.78 -9.66 -0.89
C LEU A 103 -12.46 -10.26 0.49
N ASP A 104 -13.15 -9.79 1.54
CA ASP A 104 -12.92 -10.21 2.93
C ASP A 104 -14.09 -11.04 3.51
N ALA A 105 -15.22 -11.14 2.79
CA ALA A 105 -16.42 -11.81 3.26
C ALA A 105 -16.31 -13.34 3.18
N GLY A 106 -16.81 -13.99 4.24
CA GLY A 106 -17.11 -15.43 4.20
C GLY A 106 -18.39 -15.73 3.41
N VAL A 107 -18.65 -17.02 3.13
CA VAL A 107 -19.90 -17.49 2.51
C VAL A 107 -20.64 -18.42 3.47
N GLN A 108 -21.91 -18.12 3.74
CA GLN A 108 -22.80 -18.94 4.56
C GLN A 108 -23.94 -19.50 3.71
N VAL A 109 -24.28 -20.77 3.97
CA VAL A 109 -25.43 -21.44 3.36
C VAL A 109 -26.67 -21.26 4.23
N MET A 110 -27.70 -20.61 3.69
CA MET A 110 -29.03 -20.58 4.28
C MET A 110 -29.94 -21.54 3.54
N ALA A 111 -30.56 -22.48 4.25
CA ALA A 111 -31.46 -23.44 3.64
C ALA A 111 -32.72 -23.67 4.47
N GLN A 112 -33.82 -23.92 3.77
CA GLN A 112 -35.12 -24.21 4.32
C GLN A 112 -35.66 -25.50 3.66
N PRO A 113 -35.54 -26.66 4.34
CA PRO A 113 -36.13 -27.91 3.89
C PRO A 113 -37.67 -27.86 3.90
N PRO A 114 -38.36 -28.71 3.10
CA PRO A 114 -39.81 -28.76 3.07
C PRO A 114 -40.37 -29.12 4.46
N GLY A 115 -41.21 -28.26 5.04
CA GLY A 115 -41.89 -28.49 6.32
C GLY A 115 -41.12 -28.07 7.60
N LYS A 116 -39.92 -27.45 7.51
CA LYS A 116 -39.17 -26.94 8.69
C LYS A 116 -38.76 -25.46 8.56
N LYS A 117 -38.48 -24.80 9.69
CA LYS A 117 -38.02 -23.40 9.76
C LYS A 117 -36.60 -23.24 9.21
N ASN A 118 -36.30 -22.05 8.68
CA ASN A 118 -35.01 -21.63 8.10
C ASN A 118 -33.85 -21.98 9.03
N SER A 119 -32.87 -22.76 8.56
CA SER A 119 -31.74 -23.24 9.37
C SER A 119 -30.42 -23.00 8.63
N THR A 120 -29.40 -22.57 9.35
CA THR A 120 -28.02 -22.46 8.82
C THR A 120 -27.42 -23.87 8.73
N ILE A 121 -27.06 -24.30 7.52
CA ILE A 121 -26.34 -25.58 7.34
C ILE A 121 -24.88 -25.29 7.67
N HIS A 122 -24.43 -25.67 8.86
CA HIS A 122 -23.01 -25.59 9.20
C HIS A 122 -22.21 -26.66 8.44
N LEU A 123 -21.33 -26.15 7.56
CA LEU A 123 -20.07 -26.70 7.03
C LEU A 123 -20.03 -28.15 6.52
N LEU A 124 -20.03 -28.26 5.18
CA LEU A 124 -19.27 -29.26 4.42
C LEU A 124 -17.76 -29.04 4.64
N SER A 125 -17.27 -29.38 5.83
CA SER A 125 -15.84 -29.68 6.04
C SER A 125 -15.68 -31.19 5.98
N GLY A 126 -15.49 -31.68 4.76
CA GLY A 126 -14.78 -32.92 4.44
C GLY A 126 -13.55 -32.55 3.63
#